data_AF-W3XK89-F1
#
_entry.id   AF-W3XK89-F1
#
_cell.length_a   1.000
_cell.length_b   1.000
_cell.length_c   1.000
_cell.angle_alpha   90.00
_cell.angle_beta   90.00
_cell.angle_gamma   90.00
#
_symmetry.space_group_name_H-M   'P 1'
#
loop_
_entity.id
_entity.type
_entity.pdbx_description
1 polymer ?
#
loop_
_entity_poly.entity_id
_entity_poly.type
_entity_poly.pdbx_seq_one_letter_code
_entity_poly.pdbx_strand_id
1 'polypeptide(L)'
;MRNKPSYRVMLIRTQVTGGSEQASANTLIPAGIPDPKIATKRIKNHKGKLLKGAYEWILSNNEFKRWRYEDDRRLLWIKGDPGKGKTMLLYGITETLEEEMRARNDQTWVPIYFFIQATDDHLNSAESVMQGLLAFLIQTSQYPRSKYLDSDSTHRANWITLVQKVEEVLRDLDERGVYLIVDALDECVTGLDKLLQVIVELSVSTLKRFKVLVSSRNWTEIEDELSCSEQTIEISLEYYKSSVDHAIGFFIADQVALLVKRKRYSDDLREKVRGYISSNPRNTFLWVALVCKQLAEHKLADSTYATLRSNFPPELNGFYGRMMESIDRSSEDPDLCKQMLAIACTVYRPINWREMKSLLRHPTQNSLGSVIGLCGSFLTTQEDDRMQEDDKIISFVHLSAKDFLLENQGASRQILPHGITHQHYYISEKALKNLSTVLRRDIYGLKEPGYLAKDVSPPDPDPLAPVRYSCVYWPSHVLEFGKPTALDELNTTSLLPFPDRKFLNEAIKDDGIVYRFIQEKYYYWLEALSLLSAIPEGVEAMNRLKSFLV
;
A
#
# COMPACT_ATOMS: atom_id res chain seq x y z
N MET A 1 -56.71 2.93 -7.44
CA MET A 1 -55.76 2.65 -6.34
C MET A 1 -54.54 1.97 -6.94
N ARG A 2 -53.43 2.69 -7.12
CA ARG A 2 -52.18 2.13 -7.64
C ARG A 2 -51.43 1.46 -6.48
N ASN A 3 -51.13 0.17 -6.62
CA ASN A 3 -50.27 -0.59 -5.70
C ASN A 3 -48.95 0.16 -5.50
N LYS A 4 -48.70 0.66 -4.28
CA LYS A 4 -47.34 1.08 -3.87
C LYS A 4 -46.52 -0.20 -3.63
N PRO A 5 -45.36 -0.38 -4.27
CA PRO A 5 -44.47 -1.47 -3.93
C PRO A 5 -44.03 -1.33 -2.46
N SER A 6 -44.28 -2.35 -1.65
CA SER A 6 -43.77 -2.44 -0.28
C SER A 6 -42.31 -2.88 -0.34
N TYR A 7 -41.40 -1.91 -0.35
CA TYR A 7 -39.96 -2.17 -0.25
C TYR A 7 -39.63 -2.58 1.19
N ARG A 8 -39.64 -3.89 1.47
CA ARG A 8 -39.06 -4.44 2.70
C ARG A 8 -37.58 -4.78 2.42
N VAL A 9 -36.67 -4.04 3.04
CA VAL A 9 -35.21 -4.23 2.94
C VAL A 9 -34.75 -5.17 4.05
N MET A 10 -33.79 -6.05 3.75
CA MET A 10 -33.16 -6.89 4.77
C MET A 10 -32.08 -6.08 5.47
N LEU A 11 -32.44 -5.43 6.57
CA LEU A 11 -31.48 -4.70 7.38
C LEU A 11 -30.77 -5.69 8.31
N ILE A 12 -29.47 -5.87 8.05
CA ILE A 12 -28.56 -6.59 8.92
C ILE A 12 -28.21 -5.64 10.07
N ARG A 13 -28.24 -6.16 11.30
CA ARG A 13 -27.86 -5.35 12.46
C ARG A 13 -26.35 -5.18 12.44
N THR A 14 -25.90 -4.00 12.04
CA THR A 14 -24.60 -3.50 12.47
C THR A 14 -24.73 -3.06 13.92
N GLN A 15 -23.83 -3.51 14.80
CA GLN A 15 -23.86 -3.05 16.18
C GLN A 15 -23.52 -1.55 16.27
N VAL A 16 -24.57 -0.74 16.30
CA VAL A 16 -24.55 0.55 16.98
C VAL A 16 -25.07 0.27 18.40
N THR A 17 -24.12 0.10 19.33
CA THR A 17 -24.28 -0.02 20.80
C THR A 17 -24.88 -1.31 21.40
N GLY A 18 -24.22 -1.75 22.49
CA GLY A 18 -24.84 -2.28 23.71
C GLY A 18 -25.38 -3.71 23.68
N GLY A 19 -24.56 -4.69 24.09
CA GLY A 19 -25.07 -6.00 24.48
C GLY A 19 -24.03 -7.12 24.37
N SER A 20 -23.73 -7.69 25.53
CA SER A 20 -22.83 -8.81 25.81
C SER A 20 -22.85 -9.95 24.80
N GLU A 21 -21.67 -10.44 24.41
CA GLU A 21 -21.47 -11.89 24.27
C GLU A 21 -19.99 -12.28 24.21
N GLN A 22 -19.65 -13.20 25.11
CA GLN A 22 -18.39 -13.91 25.22
C GLN A 22 -18.22 -14.83 24.01
N ALA A 23 -17.31 -14.51 23.10
CA ALA A 23 -16.76 -15.48 22.15
C ALA A 23 -15.33 -15.11 21.72
N SER A 24 -14.39 -16.04 21.95
CA SER A 24 -13.01 -16.13 21.43
C SER A 24 -12.01 -15.01 21.82
N ALA A 25 -11.61 -14.99 23.08
CA ALA A 25 -10.55 -14.14 23.65
C ALA A 25 -9.09 -14.51 23.25
N ASN A 26 -8.85 -15.14 22.10
CA ASN A 26 -7.52 -15.69 21.76
C ASN A 26 -6.79 -15.03 20.57
N THR A 27 -7.33 -13.99 19.95
CA THR A 27 -6.62 -13.29 18.87
C THR A 27 -6.45 -11.81 19.23
N LEU A 28 -5.25 -11.46 19.68
CA LEU A 28 -4.85 -10.17 20.29
C LEU A 28 -4.45 -9.09 19.27
N ILE A 29 -4.53 -9.40 17.99
CA ILE A 29 -4.16 -8.48 16.91
C ILE A 29 -5.48 -8.10 16.22
N PRO A 30 -5.75 -6.80 15.99
CA PRO A 30 -6.88 -6.39 15.16
C PRO A 30 -6.89 -7.22 13.88
N ALA A 31 -8.04 -7.75 13.48
CA ALA A 31 -8.15 -8.60 12.29
C ALA A 31 -7.48 -7.89 11.09
N GLY A 32 -6.38 -8.47 10.59
CA GLY A 32 -5.65 -7.96 9.42
C GLY A 32 -4.24 -7.40 9.71
N ILE A 33 -3.92 -6.93 10.92
CA ILE A 33 -2.54 -6.50 11.23
C ILE A 33 -1.68 -7.78 11.42
N PRO A 34 -0.58 -7.98 10.67
CA PRO A 34 0.29 -9.13 10.87
C PRO A 34 1.13 -8.96 12.14
N ASP A 35 1.40 -10.06 12.85
CA ASP A 35 2.46 -10.09 13.86
C ASP A 35 3.77 -9.54 13.22
N PRO A 36 4.51 -8.62 13.86
CA PRO A 36 5.78 -8.11 13.36
C PRO A 36 6.76 -9.21 12.91
N LYS A 37 6.74 -10.39 13.55
CA LYS A 37 7.55 -11.56 13.13
C LYS A 37 7.07 -12.19 11.82
N ILE A 38 5.77 -12.09 11.52
CA ILE A 38 5.21 -12.50 10.23
C ILE A 38 5.53 -11.43 9.17
N ALA A 39 5.50 -10.15 9.53
CA ALA A 39 5.86 -9.05 8.63
C ALA A 39 7.32 -9.16 8.13
N THR A 40 8.27 -9.47 9.01
CA THR A 40 9.68 -9.68 8.62
C THR A 40 9.87 -10.89 7.71
N LYS A 41 9.10 -11.97 7.93
CA LYS A 41 9.07 -13.13 7.03
C LYS A 41 8.51 -12.79 5.65
N ARG A 42 7.45 -11.96 5.59
CA ARG A 42 6.89 -11.46 4.32
C ARG A 42 7.93 -10.64 3.55
N ILE A 43 8.68 -9.76 4.23
CA ILE A 43 9.75 -8.97 3.60
C ILE A 43 10.84 -9.90 3.02
N LYS A 44 11.32 -10.88 3.79
CA LYS A 44 12.29 -11.89 3.31
C LYS A 44 11.78 -12.62 2.06
N ASN A 45 10.50 -12.98 2.02
CA ASN A 45 9.92 -13.67 0.87
C ASN A 45 9.78 -12.77 -0.37
N HIS A 46 9.38 -11.50 -0.21
CA HIS A 46 9.11 -10.59 -1.33
C HIS A 46 10.36 -9.86 -1.85
N LYS A 47 11.25 -9.41 -0.94
CA LYS A 47 12.43 -8.59 -1.28
C LYS A 47 13.73 -9.41 -1.32
N GLY A 48 13.68 -10.68 -0.93
CA GLY A 48 14.81 -11.61 -1.01
C GLY A 48 15.63 -11.71 0.27
N LYS A 49 16.79 -12.38 0.15
CA LYS A 49 17.68 -12.65 1.28
C LYS A 49 18.29 -11.36 1.82
N LEU A 50 18.32 -11.23 3.14
CA LEU A 50 19.08 -10.18 3.82
C LEU A 50 20.59 -10.42 3.65
N LEU A 51 21.28 -9.48 3.00
CA LEU A 51 22.71 -9.55 2.75
C LEU A 51 23.44 -8.64 3.74
N LYS A 52 24.27 -9.22 4.60
CA LYS A 52 25.01 -8.46 5.63
C LYS A 52 25.83 -7.31 5.03
N GLY A 53 26.56 -7.57 3.95
CA GLY A 53 27.35 -6.55 3.24
C GLY A 53 26.51 -5.41 2.63
N ALA A 54 25.20 -5.57 2.47
CA ALA A 54 24.32 -4.53 1.93
C ALA A 54 23.83 -3.52 2.98
N TYR A 55 23.95 -3.82 4.28
CA TYR A 55 23.49 -2.93 5.35
C TYR A 55 24.53 -2.62 6.42
N GLU A 56 25.55 -3.47 6.64
CA GLU A 56 26.48 -3.37 7.77
C GLU A 56 27.20 -2.02 7.87
N TRP A 57 27.38 -1.31 6.75
CA TRP A 57 27.97 0.03 6.72
C TRP A 57 27.24 1.02 7.64
N ILE A 58 25.91 0.91 7.80
CA ILE A 58 25.12 1.83 8.64
C ILE A 58 25.43 1.65 10.13
N LEU A 59 25.76 0.42 10.55
CA LEU A 59 26.05 0.12 11.95
C LEU A 59 27.35 0.80 12.41
N SER A 60 28.25 1.08 11.47
CA SER A 60 29.49 1.79 11.71
C SER A 60 29.36 3.31 11.61
N ASN A 61 28.25 3.82 11.07
CA ASN A 61 27.99 5.23 10.87
C ASN A 61 27.89 5.98 12.22
N ASN A 62 28.48 7.18 12.28
CA ASN A 62 28.53 7.96 13.52
C ASN A 62 27.14 8.43 13.95
N GLU A 63 26.33 8.94 13.03
CA GLU A 63 24.98 9.41 13.30
C GLU A 63 24.07 8.27 13.80
N PHE A 64 24.22 7.07 13.23
CA PHE A 64 23.55 5.87 13.75
C PHE A 64 23.99 5.55 15.18
N LYS A 65 25.30 5.58 15.47
CA LYS A 65 25.83 5.31 16.81
C LYS A 65 25.36 6.35 17.83
N ARG A 66 25.30 7.63 17.43
CA ARG A 66 24.77 8.70 18.28
C ARG A 66 23.32 8.44 18.64
N TRP A 67 22.47 8.14 17.66
CA TRP A 67 21.10 7.71 17.94
C TRP A 67 21.04 6.48 18.84
N ARG A 68 21.93 5.50 18.63
CA ARG A 68 21.91 4.24 19.37
C ARG A 68 22.33 4.37 20.85
N TYR A 69 23.25 5.28 21.15
CA TYR A 69 23.94 5.33 22.45
C TYR A 69 23.79 6.64 23.23
N GLU A 70 23.42 7.76 22.58
CA GLU A 70 23.14 9.03 23.27
C GLU A 70 21.68 9.08 23.74
N ASP A 71 21.42 9.47 24.99
CA ASP A 71 20.07 9.45 25.57
C ASP A 71 19.17 10.58 25.05
N ASP A 72 19.74 11.71 24.63
CA ASP A 72 19.04 12.87 24.06
C ASP A 72 18.72 12.72 22.57
N ARG A 73 19.27 11.69 21.91
CA ARG A 73 19.05 11.38 20.48
C ARG A 73 18.09 10.23 20.33
N ARG A 74 16.79 10.55 20.29
CA ARG A 74 15.73 9.54 20.34
C ARG A 74 15.03 9.29 19.01
N LEU A 75 15.20 10.15 18.02
CA LEU A 75 14.62 9.97 16.69
C LEU A 75 15.73 9.91 15.64
N LEU A 76 15.75 8.83 14.86
CA LEU A 76 16.61 8.69 13.69
C LEU A 76 15.76 8.58 12.44
N TRP A 77 15.96 9.48 11.50
CA TRP A 77 15.31 9.48 10.21
C TRP A 77 16.30 9.09 9.11
N ILE A 78 16.05 7.96 8.46
CA ILE A 78 16.81 7.50 7.29
C ILE A 78 16.01 7.82 6.03
N LYS A 79 16.45 8.83 5.28
CA LYS A 79 15.80 9.26 4.04
C LYS A 79 16.59 8.88 2.81
N GLY A 80 15.88 8.69 1.71
CA GLY A 80 16.53 8.56 0.42
C GLY A 80 15.59 8.20 -0.72
N ASP A 81 16.13 8.26 -1.92
CA ASP A 81 15.37 8.06 -3.15
C ASP A 81 14.79 6.63 -3.27
N PRO A 82 13.77 6.45 -4.12
CA PRO A 82 13.23 5.13 -4.44
C PRO A 82 14.31 4.11 -4.82
N GLY A 83 14.19 2.89 -4.29
CA GLY A 83 15.09 1.79 -4.63
C GLY A 83 16.48 1.82 -4.00
N LYS A 84 16.78 2.75 -3.08
CA LYS A 84 18.06 2.83 -2.34
C LYS A 84 18.22 1.78 -1.22
N GLY A 85 17.24 0.89 -1.04
CA GLY A 85 17.35 -0.24 -0.11
C GLY A 85 16.93 0.05 1.34
N LYS A 86 16.23 1.16 1.61
CA LYS A 86 15.76 1.56 2.95
C LYS A 86 15.13 0.42 3.75
N THR A 87 14.14 -0.28 3.19
CA THR A 87 13.51 -1.43 3.86
C THR A 87 14.51 -2.50 4.28
N MET A 88 15.43 -2.89 3.38
CA MET A 88 16.44 -3.92 3.69
C MET A 88 17.47 -3.42 4.71
N LEU A 89 17.78 -2.12 4.69
CA LEU A 89 18.65 -1.47 5.66
C LEU A 89 18.03 -1.49 7.06
N LEU A 90 16.77 -1.04 7.19
CA LEU A 90 16.03 -1.05 8.45
C LEU A 90 15.80 -2.46 8.97
N TYR A 91 15.52 -3.39 8.06
CA TYR A 91 15.39 -4.79 8.42
C TYR A 91 16.70 -5.38 8.95
N GLY A 92 17.83 -5.05 8.31
CA GLY A 92 19.16 -5.45 8.77
C GLY A 92 19.54 -4.85 10.14
N ILE A 93 19.20 -3.58 10.38
CA ILE A 93 19.37 -2.94 11.68
C ILE A 93 18.57 -3.69 12.75
N THR A 94 17.29 -3.99 12.46
CA THR A 94 16.40 -4.68 13.40
C THR A 94 16.93 -6.08 13.74
N GLU A 95 17.32 -6.88 12.74
CA GLU A 95 17.88 -8.22 12.98
C GLU A 95 19.17 -8.13 13.79
N THR A 96 20.03 -7.13 13.55
CA THR A 96 21.26 -6.93 14.32
C THR A 96 20.96 -6.61 15.78
N LEU A 97 20.01 -5.70 16.05
CA LEU A 97 19.60 -5.36 17.42
C LEU A 97 19.08 -6.60 18.15
N GLU A 98 18.21 -7.39 17.50
CA GLU A 98 17.68 -8.63 18.07
C GLU A 98 18.75 -9.70 18.31
N GLU A 99 19.72 -9.83 17.41
CA GLU A 99 20.86 -10.77 17.55
C GLU A 99 21.77 -10.38 18.72
N GLU A 100 22.13 -9.11 18.84
CA GLU A 100 22.95 -8.61 19.95
C GLU A 100 22.26 -8.81 21.30
N MET A 101 20.96 -8.54 21.37
CA MET A 101 20.17 -8.73 22.58
C MET A 101 20.08 -10.21 22.96
N ARG A 102 19.84 -11.10 21.99
CA ARG A 102 19.85 -12.55 22.23
C ARG A 102 21.23 -13.04 22.70
N ALA A 103 22.31 -12.56 22.09
CA ALA A 103 23.67 -12.95 22.46
C ALA A 103 24.05 -12.53 23.88
N ARG A 104 23.54 -11.39 24.37
CA ARG A 104 23.78 -10.89 25.73
C ARG A 104 22.76 -11.37 26.75
N ASN A 105 21.74 -12.13 26.33
CA ASN A 105 20.54 -12.42 27.12
C ASN A 105 19.91 -11.14 27.71
N ASP A 106 19.94 -10.05 26.93
CA ASP A 106 19.46 -8.74 27.32
C ASP A 106 17.96 -8.62 26.98
N GLN A 107 17.13 -8.58 28.03
CA GLN A 107 15.68 -8.38 27.93
C GLN A 107 15.28 -6.93 28.28
N THR A 108 16.26 -6.04 28.41
CA THR A 108 16.02 -4.66 28.83
C THR A 108 15.56 -3.76 27.69
N TRP A 109 15.63 -4.21 26.44
CA TRP A 109 15.07 -3.50 25.28
C TRP A 109 14.07 -4.38 24.54
N VAL A 110 13.20 -3.77 23.73
CA VAL A 110 12.23 -4.46 22.87
C VAL A 110 12.20 -3.78 21.50
N PRO A 111 12.65 -4.42 20.42
CA PRO A 111 12.47 -3.92 19.07
C PRO A 111 11.06 -4.23 18.56
N ILE A 112 10.44 -3.22 17.96
CA ILE A 112 9.12 -3.28 17.33
C ILE A 112 9.31 -2.77 15.91
N TYR A 113 9.13 -3.65 14.93
CA TYR A 113 9.26 -3.31 13.52
C TYR A 113 7.89 -3.24 12.87
N PHE A 114 7.54 -2.09 12.29
CA PHE A 114 6.33 -1.88 11.52
C PHE A 114 6.69 -1.43 10.12
N PHE A 115 6.26 -2.18 9.11
CA PHE A 115 6.44 -1.82 7.71
C PHE A 115 5.11 -1.30 7.15
N ILE A 116 5.08 -0.01 6.84
CA ILE A 116 3.93 0.61 6.17
C ILE A 116 3.98 0.17 4.71
N GLN A 117 2.87 -0.34 4.23
CA GLN A 117 2.76 -0.85 2.88
C GLN A 117 1.51 -0.25 2.24
N ALA A 118 1.69 0.65 1.27
CA ALA A 118 0.59 1.36 0.61
C ALA A 118 -0.42 0.38 -0.03
N THR A 119 0.04 -0.83 -0.32
CA THR A 119 -0.73 -1.90 -0.96
C THR A 119 -1.46 -2.83 0.03
N ASP A 120 -1.47 -2.52 1.32
CA ASP A 120 -2.23 -3.26 2.33
C ASP A 120 -3.00 -2.28 3.21
N ASP A 121 -4.33 -2.26 3.11
CA ASP A 121 -5.19 -1.33 3.84
C ASP A 121 -5.12 -1.54 5.36
N HIS A 122 -4.66 -2.71 5.81
CA HIS A 122 -4.42 -2.95 7.22
C HIS A 122 -3.11 -2.32 7.71
N LEU A 123 -2.24 -1.85 6.80
CA LEU A 123 -0.89 -1.37 7.09
C LEU A 123 -0.59 0.04 6.55
N ASN A 124 -1.48 0.64 5.76
CA ASN A 124 -1.22 1.90 5.05
C ASN A 124 -1.75 3.17 5.76
N SER A 125 -2.12 3.08 7.03
CA SER A 125 -2.67 4.22 7.78
C SER A 125 -1.94 4.49 9.09
N ALA A 126 -2.00 5.73 9.56
CA ALA A 126 -1.49 6.11 10.88
C ALA A 126 -2.14 5.30 12.01
N GLU A 127 -3.44 5.04 11.89
CA GLU A 127 -4.18 4.24 12.86
C GLU A 127 -3.66 2.80 12.90
N SER A 128 -3.40 2.19 11.75
CA SER A 128 -2.80 0.86 11.63
C SER A 128 -1.45 0.76 12.35
N VAL A 129 -0.58 1.76 12.18
CA VAL A 129 0.73 1.83 12.84
C VAL A 129 0.57 1.85 14.35
N MET A 130 -0.30 2.74 14.87
CA MET A 130 -0.50 2.90 16.30
C MET A 130 -1.24 1.70 16.94
N GLN A 131 -2.20 1.11 16.24
CA GLN A 131 -2.86 -0.13 16.66
C GLN A 131 -1.87 -1.30 16.69
N GLY A 132 -1.01 -1.43 15.67
CA GLY A 132 0.03 -2.45 15.62
C GLY A 132 1.05 -2.30 16.76
N LEU A 133 1.48 -1.06 17.05
CA LEU A 133 2.33 -0.74 18.18
C LEU A 133 1.67 -1.14 19.51
N LEU A 134 0.43 -0.72 19.75
CA LEU A 134 -0.30 -1.04 20.98
C LEU A 134 -0.44 -2.55 21.16
N ALA A 135 -0.86 -3.28 20.12
CA ALA A 135 -1.02 -4.73 20.15
C ALA A 135 0.29 -5.42 20.53
N PHE A 136 1.42 -5.00 19.93
CA PHE A 136 2.72 -5.59 20.21
C PHE A 136 3.23 -5.27 21.61
N LEU A 137 3.05 -4.04 22.09
CA LEU A 137 3.41 -3.66 23.44
C LEU A 137 2.64 -4.49 24.47
N ILE A 138 1.33 -4.69 24.29
CA ILE A 138 0.52 -5.54 25.16
C ILE A 138 1.00 -7.00 25.15
N GLN A 139 1.30 -7.55 23.96
CA GLN A 139 1.78 -8.93 23.82
C GLN A 139 3.12 -9.15 24.51
N THR A 140 4.05 -8.20 24.38
CA THR A 140 5.43 -8.35 24.90
C THR A 140 5.53 -8.07 26.39
N SER A 141 4.58 -7.32 26.93
CA SER A 141 4.72 -6.76 28.27
C SER A 141 4.15 -7.65 29.40
N GLN A 142 3.49 -8.77 29.10
CA GLN A 142 2.74 -9.62 30.05
C GLN A 142 1.70 -8.84 30.90
N TYR A 143 1.35 -7.60 30.53
CA TYR A 143 0.42 -6.78 31.29
C TYR A 143 -0.98 -7.41 31.36
N PRO A 144 -1.73 -7.16 32.46
CA PRO A 144 -3.11 -7.59 32.56
C PRO A 144 -3.94 -6.93 31.46
N ARG A 145 -4.29 -7.74 30.46
CA ARG A 145 -5.08 -7.37 29.27
C ARG A 145 -6.34 -6.57 29.62
N SER A 146 -6.94 -6.85 30.78
CA SER A 146 -8.13 -6.20 31.30
C SER A 146 -8.00 -4.70 31.58
N LYS A 147 -6.77 -4.15 31.70
CA LYS A 147 -6.57 -2.71 31.94
C LYS A 147 -6.67 -1.87 30.66
N TYR A 148 -6.39 -2.46 29.50
CA TYR A 148 -6.21 -1.72 28.23
C TYR A 148 -7.18 -2.15 27.12
N LEU A 149 -7.73 -3.37 27.22
CA LEU A 149 -8.74 -3.92 26.33
C LEU A 149 -10.12 -3.86 26.99
N ASP A 150 -10.77 -2.71 26.90
CA ASP A 150 -12.24 -2.72 26.87
C ASP A 150 -12.63 -3.33 25.52
N SER A 151 -13.45 -4.38 25.54
CA SER A 151 -13.78 -5.25 24.40
C SER A 151 -14.41 -4.52 23.20
N ASP A 152 -14.76 -3.24 23.35
CA ASP A 152 -15.38 -2.39 22.33
C ASP A 152 -14.42 -1.32 21.75
N SER A 153 -13.19 -1.20 22.30
CA SER A 153 -12.35 0.00 22.12
C SER A 153 -11.17 -0.13 21.17
N THR A 154 -10.80 -1.32 20.69
CA THR A 154 -9.66 -1.49 19.76
C THR A 154 -9.99 -1.21 18.31
N HIS A 155 -11.28 -1.27 17.94
CA HIS A 155 -11.76 -0.99 16.57
C HIS A 155 -12.43 0.39 16.43
N ARG A 156 -12.61 1.12 17.55
CA ARG A 156 -13.34 2.40 17.62
C ARG A 156 -12.68 3.44 18.54
N ALA A 157 -11.41 3.25 18.93
CA ALA A 157 -10.71 4.31 19.64
C ALA A 157 -10.56 5.51 18.70
N ASN A 158 -11.14 6.65 19.07
CA ASN A 158 -10.73 7.92 18.47
C ASN A 158 -9.20 8.02 18.57
N TRP A 159 -8.53 8.51 17.52
CA TRP A 159 -7.08 8.68 17.42
C TRP A 159 -6.42 9.11 18.75
N ILE A 160 -7.01 10.10 19.41
CA ILE A 160 -6.55 10.63 20.70
C ILE A 160 -6.47 9.54 21.78
N THR A 161 -7.52 8.73 21.91
CA THR A 161 -7.57 7.62 22.89
C THR A 161 -6.53 6.55 22.57
N LEU A 162 -6.29 6.27 21.29
CA LEU A 162 -5.29 5.30 20.86
C LEU A 162 -3.87 5.76 21.24
N VAL A 163 -3.54 7.03 20.97
CA VAL A 163 -2.26 7.63 21.34
C VAL A 163 -2.05 7.60 22.86
N GLN A 164 -3.06 8.03 23.64
CA GLN A 164 -3.00 8.02 25.11
C GLN A 164 -2.73 6.62 25.67
N LYS A 165 -3.39 5.58 25.13
CA LYS A 165 -3.15 4.20 25.55
C LYS A 165 -1.72 3.75 25.25
N VAL A 166 -1.18 4.10 24.09
CA VAL A 166 0.21 3.78 23.75
C VAL A 166 1.17 4.47 24.73
N GLU A 167 0.97 5.76 25.01
CA GLU A 167 1.78 6.50 25.97
C GLU A 167 1.71 5.91 27.40
N GLU A 168 0.53 5.48 27.84
CA GLU A 168 0.34 4.81 29.13
C GLU A 168 1.13 3.51 29.20
N VAL A 169 1.04 2.66 28.17
CA VAL A 169 1.77 1.39 28.12
C VAL A 169 3.28 1.61 28.05
N LEU A 170 3.73 2.63 27.31
CA LEU A 170 5.14 3.00 27.25
C LEU A 170 5.66 3.51 28.61
N ARG A 171 4.87 4.31 29.35
CA ARG A 171 5.21 4.75 30.72
C ARG A 171 5.27 3.58 31.70
N ASP A 172 4.33 2.66 31.60
CA ASP A 172 4.29 1.42 32.39
C ASP A 172 5.49 0.50 32.07
N LEU A 173 6.13 0.67 30.92
CA LEU A 173 7.32 -0.07 30.51
C LEU A 173 8.63 0.56 30.96
N ASP A 174 8.67 1.58 31.83
CA ASP A 174 9.89 2.39 32.11
C ASP A 174 11.16 1.59 32.47
N GLU A 175 11.03 0.36 33.01
CA GLU A 175 12.17 -0.54 33.29
C GLU A 175 12.75 -1.24 32.03
N ARG A 176 12.02 -1.24 30.92
CA ARG A 176 12.39 -1.77 29.60
C ARG A 176 12.37 -0.66 28.54
N GLY A 177 13.43 -0.56 27.77
CA GLY A 177 13.46 0.32 26.60
C GLY A 177 12.74 -0.27 25.40
N VAL A 178 12.29 0.61 24.50
CA VAL A 178 11.62 0.22 23.26
C VAL A 178 12.35 0.87 22.08
N TYR A 179 12.68 0.06 21.08
CA TYR A 179 13.05 0.53 19.74
C TYR A 179 11.81 0.43 18.86
N LEU A 180 11.26 1.56 18.44
CA LEU A 180 10.20 1.60 17.44
C LEU A 180 10.83 1.85 16.07
N ILE A 181 10.76 0.87 15.18
CA ILE A 181 11.23 0.98 13.80
C ILE A 181 10.02 1.06 12.87
N VAL A 182 9.80 2.20 12.24
CA VAL A 182 8.72 2.42 11.26
C VAL A 182 9.32 2.62 9.87
N ASP A 183 9.16 1.63 9.00
CA ASP A 183 9.65 1.67 7.62
C ASP A 183 8.58 2.22 6.66
N ALA A 184 9.04 3.05 5.70
CA ALA A 184 8.27 3.60 4.59
C ALA A 184 7.11 4.53 5.00
N LEU A 185 7.38 5.59 5.77
CA LEU A 185 6.39 6.62 6.11
C LEU A 185 5.70 7.22 4.87
N ASP A 186 6.41 7.33 3.73
CA ASP A 186 5.86 7.80 2.46
C ASP A 186 4.78 6.86 1.85
N GLU A 187 4.63 5.65 2.40
CA GLU A 187 3.56 4.72 2.02
C GLU A 187 2.30 4.85 2.91
N CYS A 188 2.28 5.79 3.86
CA CYS A 188 1.11 6.09 4.69
C CYS A 188 0.08 6.90 3.89
N VAL A 189 -1.01 6.26 3.49
CA VAL A 189 -2.07 6.85 2.65
C VAL A 189 -2.97 7.77 3.46
N THR A 190 -3.23 7.44 4.74
CA THR A 190 -4.17 8.20 5.58
C THR A 190 -3.57 8.55 6.94
N GLY A 191 -3.57 9.85 7.27
CA GLY A 191 -3.18 10.38 8.59
C GLY A 191 -1.67 10.52 8.81
N LEU A 192 -0.87 10.62 7.75
CA LEU A 192 0.59 10.78 7.84
C LEU A 192 0.99 11.96 8.74
N ASP A 193 0.33 13.10 8.59
CA ASP A 193 0.49 14.30 9.43
C ASP A 193 0.38 13.97 10.93
N LYS A 194 -0.69 13.27 11.31
CA LYS A 194 -0.93 12.86 12.69
C LYS A 194 0.14 11.88 13.19
N LEU A 195 0.56 10.95 12.34
CA LEU A 195 1.58 9.97 12.68
C LEU A 195 2.93 10.64 12.95
N LEU A 196 3.35 11.57 12.07
CA LEU A 196 4.59 12.32 12.22
C LEU A 196 4.59 13.13 13.51
N GLN A 197 3.49 13.84 13.79
CA GLN A 197 3.32 14.61 15.01
C GLN A 197 3.51 13.72 16.26
N VAL A 198 2.83 12.57 16.32
CA VAL A 198 2.95 11.64 17.46
C VAL A 198 4.36 11.06 17.59
N ILE A 199 5.02 10.73 16.48
CA ILE A 199 6.41 10.25 16.49
C ILE A 199 7.34 11.30 17.10
N VAL A 200 7.19 12.56 16.70
CA VAL A 200 7.97 13.67 17.24
C VAL A 200 7.67 13.88 18.72
N GLU A 201 6.39 13.94 19.11
CA GLU A 201 5.95 14.09 20.51
C GLU A 201 6.51 12.99 21.41
N LEU A 202 6.39 11.71 20.99
CA LEU A 202 6.95 10.58 21.72
C LEU A 202 8.48 10.66 21.81
N SER A 203 9.13 11.15 20.76
CA SER A 203 10.59 11.31 20.73
C SER A 203 11.10 12.38 21.69
N VAL A 204 10.31 13.42 22.01
CA VAL A 204 10.68 14.51 22.93
C VAL A 204 10.09 14.35 24.34
N SER A 205 9.20 13.38 24.54
CA SER A 205 8.50 13.10 25.80
C SER A 205 9.41 12.78 27.00
N THR A 206 8.85 12.56 28.19
CA THR A 206 9.60 12.10 29.36
C THR A 206 10.02 10.63 29.30
N LEU A 207 9.67 9.89 28.23
CA LEU A 207 10.02 8.48 28.04
C LEU A 207 11.52 8.33 27.75
N LYS A 208 12.34 8.12 28.79
CA LYS A 208 13.81 8.11 28.66
C LYS A 208 14.32 6.94 27.83
N ARG A 209 13.63 5.80 27.83
CA ARG A 209 14.07 4.57 27.15
C ARG A 209 13.25 4.28 25.90
N PHE A 210 12.91 5.32 25.15
CA PHE A 210 12.19 5.18 23.88
C PHE A 210 13.05 5.73 22.74
N LYS A 211 13.33 4.90 21.75
CA LYS A 211 14.09 5.28 20.55
C LYS A 211 13.30 4.91 19.31
N VAL A 212 13.09 5.88 18.45
CA VAL A 212 12.38 5.74 17.17
C VAL A 212 13.39 5.78 16.03
N LEU A 213 13.24 4.86 15.10
CA LEU A 213 13.91 4.87 13.81
C LEU A 213 12.84 4.85 12.72
N VAL A 214 12.86 5.85 11.84
CA VAL A 214 11.91 5.94 10.73
C VAL A 214 12.63 5.97 9.39
N SER A 215 11.97 5.48 8.34
CA SER A 215 12.43 5.67 6.96
C SER A 215 11.37 6.32 6.09
N SER A 216 11.82 7.09 5.10
CA SER A 216 10.94 7.63 4.07
C SER A 216 11.69 8.02 2.80
N ARG A 217 10.96 8.48 1.79
CA ARG A 217 11.50 9.32 0.72
C ARG A 217 11.82 10.74 1.20
N ASN A 218 12.51 11.49 0.35
CA ASN A 218 12.86 12.90 0.51
C ASN A 218 11.64 13.82 0.25
N TRP A 219 10.52 13.56 0.92
CA TRP A 219 9.30 14.38 0.79
C TRP A 219 9.35 15.55 1.77
N THR A 220 9.08 16.75 1.27
CA THR A 220 9.14 18.00 2.07
C THR A 220 8.17 17.95 3.25
N GLU A 221 6.96 17.41 3.06
CA GLU A 221 5.96 17.27 4.12
C GLU A 221 6.46 16.43 5.31
N ILE A 222 7.31 15.43 5.05
CA ILE A 222 7.93 14.61 6.11
C ILE A 222 9.13 15.35 6.71
N GLU A 223 9.93 16.01 5.88
CA GLU A 223 11.08 16.79 6.29
C GLU A 223 10.71 17.93 7.23
N ASP A 224 9.69 18.70 6.88
CA ASP A 224 9.19 19.85 7.62
C ASP A 224 8.81 19.44 9.05
N GLU A 225 8.12 18.30 9.22
CA GLU A 225 7.65 17.84 10.53
C GLU A 225 8.77 17.18 11.36
N LEU A 226 9.57 16.28 10.77
CA LEU A 226 10.63 15.57 11.51
C LEU A 226 11.81 16.46 11.88
N SER A 227 12.06 17.53 11.12
CA SER A 227 13.18 18.46 11.35
C SER A 227 12.87 19.51 12.43
N CYS A 228 11.64 19.59 12.91
CA CYS A 228 11.24 20.50 13.99
C CYS A 228 11.84 20.13 15.36
N SER A 229 12.36 18.91 15.53
CA SER A 229 12.95 18.44 16.78
C SER A 229 14.48 18.46 16.74
N GLU A 230 15.10 19.16 17.71
CA GLU A 230 16.57 19.15 17.90
C GLU A 230 17.12 17.76 18.26
N GLN A 231 16.25 16.81 18.64
CA GLN A 231 16.60 15.43 18.99
C GLN A 231 16.64 14.50 17.76
N THR A 232 16.19 14.97 16.60
CA THR A 232 16.22 14.22 15.34
C THR A 232 17.64 14.14 14.80
N ILE A 233 18.06 12.94 14.44
CA ILE A 233 19.25 12.69 13.63
C ILE A 233 18.78 12.31 12.23
N GLU A 234 19.34 12.97 11.22
CA GLU A 234 19.06 12.67 9.82
C GLU A 234 20.22 11.91 9.18
N ILE A 235 19.90 10.85 8.44
CA ILE A 235 20.80 10.17 7.52
C ILE A 235 20.16 10.15 6.13
N SER A 236 20.62 11.03 5.23
CA SER A 236 20.29 10.94 3.81
C SER A 236 21.24 9.98 3.10
N LEU A 237 20.67 8.94 2.47
CA LEU A 237 21.43 7.95 1.70
C LEU A 237 22.15 8.56 0.48
N GLU A 238 21.73 9.74 0.02
CA GLU A 238 22.37 10.49 -1.06
C GLU A 238 23.77 10.98 -0.66
N TYR A 239 23.97 11.40 0.60
CA TYR A 239 25.27 11.83 1.11
C TYR A 239 26.25 10.67 1.34
N TYR A 240 25.73 9.45 1.54
CA TYR A 240 26.52 8.24 1.74
C TYR A 240 26.71 7.42 0.45
N LYS A 241 26.75 8.08 -0.71
CA LYS A 241 26.82 7.43 -2.03
C LYS A 241 27.87 6.31 -2.12
N SER A 242 29.10 6.54 -1.65
CA SER A 242 30.17 5.53 -1.69
C SER A 242 29.82 4.26 -0.90
N SER A 243 29.23 4.41 0.29
CA SER A 243 28.80 3.27 1.12
C SER A 243 27.62 2.53 0.49
N VAL A 244 26.66 3.28 -0.06
CA VAL A 244 25.50 2.72 -0.77
C VAL A 244 25.94 1.99 -2.05
N ASP A 245 26.84 2.56 -2.85
CA ASP A 245 27.37 1.93 -4.06
C ASP A 245 28.13 0.64 -3.73
N HIS A 246 28.90 0.63 -2.64
CA HIS A 246 29.56 -0.57 -2.16
C HIS A 246 28.56 -1.66 -1.70
N ALA A 247 27.52 -1.27 -0.97
CA ALA A 247 26.43 -2.14 -0.55
C ALA A 247 25.67 -2.74 -1.75
N ILE A 248 25.42 -1.93 -2.79
CA ILE A 248 24.84 -2.39 -4.06
C ILE A 248 25.78 -3.39 -4.74
N GLY A 249 27.11 -3.20 -4.68
CA GLY A 249 28.08 -4.16 -5.21
C GLY A 249 27.90 -5.57 -4.66
N PHE A 250 27.69 -5.72 -3.34
CA PHE A 250 27.36 -7.00 -2.73
C PHE A 250 26.05 -7.59 -3.26
N PHE A 251 25.03 -6.74 -3.43
CA PHE A 251 23.74 -7.17 -3.97
C PHE A 251 23.83 -7.61 -5.43
N ILE A 252 24.58 -6.90 -6.27
CA ILE A 252 24.85 -7.29 -7.66
C ILE A 252 25.52 -8.67 -7.71
N ALA A 253 26.54 -8.90 -6.87
CA ALA A 253 27.24 -10.18 -6.85
C ALA A 253 26.28 -11.35 -6.51
N ASP A 254 25.42 -11.18 -5.52
CA ASP A 254 24.42 -12.18 -5.13
C ASP A 254 23.37 -12.42 -6.23
N GLN A 255 22.78 -11.34 -6.78
CA GLN A 255 21.77 -11.44 -7.83
C GLN A 255 22.30 -12.07 -9.12
N VAL A 256 23.51 -11.71 -9.53
CA VAL A 256 24.15 -12.33 -10.70
C VAL A 256 24.46 -13.81 -10.43
N ALA A 257 24.91 -14.18 -9.23
CA ALA A 257 25.14 -15.58 -8.88
C ALA A 257 23.85 -16.42 -8.97
N LEU A 258 22.73 -15.88 -8.47
CA LEU A 258 21.41 -16.52 -8.59
C LEU A 258 20.97 -16.65 -10.05
N LEU A 259 21.17 -15.60 -10.86
CA LEU A 259 20.82 -15.59 -12.27
C LEU A 259 21.62 -16.63 -13.07
N VAL A 260 22.94 -16.72 -12.83
CA VAL A 260 23.83 -17.71 -13.44
C VAL A 260 23.35 -19.12 -13.11
N LYS A 261 23.00 -19.37 -11.85
CA LYS A 261 22.51 -20.69 -11.41
C LYS A 261 21.20 -21.06 -12.12
N ARG A 262 20.28 -20.10 -12.28
CA ARG A 262 18.96 -20.32 -12.89
C ARG A 262 19.03 -20.50 -14.41
N LYS A 263 19.83 -19.68 -15.10
CA LYS A 263 19.92 -19.68 -16.57
C LYS A 263 21.11 -20.47 -17.13
N ARG A 264 21.99 -20.98 -16.28
CA ARG A 264 23.23 -21.71 -16.66
C ARG A 264 24.14 -20.89 -17.58
N TYR A 265 24.38 -19.63 -17.22
CA TYR A 265 25.25 -18.74 -17.98
C TYR A 265 26.71 -19.21 -17.95
N SER A 266 27.41 -19.04 -19.08
CA SER A 266 28.87 -19.21 -19.15
C SER A 266 29.59 -18.15 -18.30
N ASP A 267 30.86 -18.40 -17.97
CA ASP A 267 31.68 -17.45 -17.21
C ASP A 267 31.84 -16.11 -17.95
N ASP A 268 31.98 -16.13 -19.27
CA ASP A 268 32.03 -14.92 -20.12
C ASP A 268 30.74 -14.11 -20.03
N LEU A 269 29.58 -14.77 -20.15
CA LEU A 269 28.28 -14.10 -20.04
C LEU A 269 28.04 -13.53 -18.64
N ARG A 270 28.45 -14.28 -17.61
CA ARG A 270 28.42 -13.80 -16.22
C ARG A 270 29.22 -12.51 -16.08
N GLU A 271 30.44 -12.47 -16.60
CA GLU A 271 31.30 -11.29 -16.46
C GLU A 271 30.75 -10.09 -17.23
N LYS A 272 30.22 -10.30 -18.44
CA LYS A 272 29.56 -9.24 -19.22
C LYS A 272 28.36 -8.65 -18.50
N VAL A 273 27.47 -9.50 -17.97
CA VAL A 273 26.28 -9.05 -17.23
C VAL A 273 26.71 -8.34 -15.94
N ARG A 274 27.65 -8.92 -15.18
CA ARG A 274 28.17 -8.30 -13.95
C ARG A 274 28.82 -6.95 -14.24
N GLY A 275 29.67 -6.87 -15.27
CA GLY A 275 30.35 -5.65 -15.69
C GLY A 275 29.37 -4.58 -16.15
N TYR A 276 28.35 -4.95 -16.92
CA TYR A 276 27.29 -4.03 -17.33
C TYR A 276 26.54 -3.45 -16.13
N ILE A 277 26.04 -4.32 -15.24
CA ILE A 277 25.27 -3.88 -14.08
C ILE A 277 26.17 -3.04 -13.17
N SER A 278 27.40 -3.46 -12.90
CA SER A 278 28.33 -2.75 -11.99
C SER A 278 28.81 -1.41 -12.55
N SER A 279 28.91 -1.26 -13.87
CA SER A 279 29.37 -0.01 -14.51
C SER A 279 28.30 1.08 -14.57
N ASN A 280 27.05 0.78 -14.19
CA ASN A 280 25.98 1.77 -14.18
C ASN A 280 26.16 2.79 -13.03
N PRO A 281 26.37 4.10 -13.34
CA PRO A 281 26.67 5.13 -12.34
C PRO A 281 25.47 5.55 -11.47
N ARG A 282 24.27 5.06 -11.78
CA ARG A 282 23.01 5.36 -11.08
C ARG A 282 22.31 4.11 -10.56
N ASN A 283 23.10 3.09 -10.22
CA ASN A 283 22.55 1.87 -9.67
C ASN A 283 21.70 2.14 -8.42
N THR A 284 20.57 1.45 -8.38
CA THR A 284 19.73 1.31 -7.19
C THR A 284 19.49 -0.19 -7.00
N PHE A 285 19.23 -0.62 -5.77
CA PHE A 285 18.87 -2.02 -5.50
C PHE A 285 17.66 -2.44 -6.34
N LEU A 286 16.68 -1.53 -6.49
CA LEU A 286 15.49 -1.77 -7.30
C LEU A 286 15.84 -1.99 -8.78
N TRP A 287 16.65 -1.12 -9.38
CA TRP A 287 17.04 -1.28 -10.79
C TRP A 287 17.77 -2.60 -11.02
N VAL A 288 18.72 -2.96 -10.13
CA VAL A 288 19.43 -4.25 -10.21
C VAL A 288 18.45 -5.42 -10.12
N ALA A 289 17.52 -5.39 -9.17
CA ALA A 289 16.50 -6.43 -9.01
C ALA A 289 15.62 -6.57 -10.27
N LEU A 290 15.17 -5.45 -10.84
CA LEU A 290 14.33 -5.43 -12.04
C LEU A 290 15.07 -5.96 -13.27
N VAL A 291 16.32 -5.55 -13.49
CA VAL A 291 17.16 -6.06 -14.58
C VAL A 291 17.40 -7.56 -14.42
N CYS A 292 17.80 -8.01 -13.24
CA CYS A 292 18.01 -9.43 -12.97
C CYS A 292 16.73 -10.26 -13.13
N LYS A 293 15.57 -9.72 -12.73
CA LYS A 293 14.26 -10.37 -12.95
C LYS A 293 13.96 -10.53 -14.44
N GLN A 294 14.09 -9.47 -15.23
CA GLN A 294 13.86 -9.53 -16.68
C GLN A 294 14.83 -10.48 -17.39
N LEU A 295 16.11 -10.49 -16.99
CA LEU A 295 17.10 -11.45 -17.47
C LEU A 295 16.77 -12.90 -17.07
N ALA A 296 16.12 -13.09 -15.92
CA ALA A 296 15.68 -14.40 -15.44
C ALA A 296 14.43 -14.92 -16.18
N GLU A 297 13.60 -14.03 -16.71
CA GLU A 297 12.37 -14.34 -17.46
C GLU A 297 12.68 -14.55 -18.94
N HIS A 298 13.39 -13.62 -19.57
CA HIS A 298 13.64 -13.65 -21.02
C HIS A 298 14.99 -14.30 -21.37
N LYS A 299 15.09 -14.81 -22.61
CA LYS A 299 16.38 -15.19 -23.18
C LYS A 299 17.00 -13.94 -23.82
N LEU A 300 18.25 -13.66 -23.51
CA LEU A 300 19.02 -12.68 -24.27
C LEU A 300 19.19 -13.21 -25.70
N ALA A 301 18.74 -12.43 -26.69
CA ALA A 301 18.97 -12.76 -28.10
C ALA A 301 20.48 -12.75 -28.42
N ASP A 302 21.22 -11.81 -27.81
CA ASP A 302 22.67 -11.77 -27.73
C ASP A 302 23.09 -11.03 -26.43
N SER A 303 24.29 -11.33 -25.95
CA SER A 303 24.92 -10.83 -24.73
C SER A 303 25.83 -9.62 -24.92
N THR A 304 25.84 -9.02 -26.10
CA THR A 304 26.65 -7.82 -26.36
C THR A 304 26.22 -6.68 -25.43
N TYR A 305 27.20 -5.90 -24.97
CA TYR A 305 26.98 -4.70 -24.15
C TYR A 305 25.95 -3.74 -24.77
N ALA A 306 25.92 -3.61 -26.10
CA ALA A 306 24.93 -2.82 -26.82
C ALA A 306 23.49 -3.33 -26.62
N THR A 307 23.28 -4.65 -26.61
CA THR A 307 21.96 -5.27 -26.38
C THR A 307 21.52 -5.07 -24.93
N LEU A 308 22.43 -5.28 -23.98
CA LEU A 308 22.17 -5.01 -22.56
C LEU A 308 21.84 -3.53 -22.33
N ARG A 309 22.61 -2.62 -22.93
CA ARG A 309 22.39 -1.17 -22.85
C ARG A 309 21.07 -0.75 -23.46
N SER A 310 20.72 -1.32 -24.61
CA SER A 310 19.47 -1.03 -25.30
C SER A 310 18.27 -1.48 -24.49
N ASN A 311 18.29 -2.71 -23.97
CA ASN A 311 17.15 -3.30 -23.27
C ASN A 311 17.02 -2.83 -21.82
N PHE A 312 18.15 -2.51 -21.17
CA PHE A 312 18.21 -2.19 -19.75
C PHE A 312 18.92 -0.86 -19.53
N PRO A 313 18.33 0.27 -19.94
CA PRO A 313 18.94 1.59 -19.77
C PRO A 313 19.28 1.86 -18.30
N PRO A 314 20.29 2.72 -18.03
CA PRO A 314 20.95 2.82 -16.73
C PRO A 314 20.11 3.53 -15.67
N GLU A 315 19.04 4.21 -16.10
CA GLU A 315 18.14 4.97 -15.26
C GLU A 315 16.82 4.23 -15.09
N LEU A 316 16.25 4.27 -13.89
CA LEU A 316 14.99 3.60 -13.57
C LEU A 316 13.84 4.07 -14.47
N ASN A 317 13.72 5.39 -14.72
CA ASN A 317 12.71 5.93 -15.64
C ASN A 317 12.94 5.49 -17.09
N GLY A 318 14.19 5.44 -17.54
CA GLY A 318 14.52 4.88 -18.85
C GLY A 318 14.11 3.41 -18.95
N PHE A 319 14.32 2.65 -17.87
CA PHE A 319 13.98 1.23 -17.81
C PHE A 319 12.47 1.02 -17.89
N TYR A 320 11.68 1.79 -17.12
CA TYR A 320 10.22 1.77 -17.24
C TYR A 320 9.75 2.22 -18.62
N GLY A 321 10.39 3.23 -19.23
CA GLY A 321 10.10 3.64 -20.60
C GLY A 321 10.30 2.52 -21.63
N ARG A 322 11.38 1.74 -21.49
CA ARG A 322 11.60 0.55 -22.31
C ARG A 322 10.57 -0.54 -22.10
N MET A 323 10.11 -0.73 -20.86
CA MET A 323 9.02 -1.66 -20.59
C MET A 323 7.71 -1.21 -21.26
N MET A 324 7.39 0.08 -21.22
CA MET A 324 6.23 0.62 -21.95
C MET A 324 6.35 0.40 -23.46
N GLU A 325 7.53 0.64 -24.06
CA GLU A 325 7.78 0.31 -25.46
C GLU A 325 7.60 -1.19 -25.76
N SER A 326 7.97 -2.07 -24.82
CA SER A 326 7.78 -3.51 -24.96
C SER A 326 6.29 -3.90 -24.92
N ILE A 327 5.49 -3.24 -24.07
CA ILE A 327 4.04 -3.42 -24.02
C ILE A 327 3.44 -2.97 -25.36
N ASP A 328 3.83 -1.80 -25.87
CA ASP A 328 3.36 -1.27 -27.16
C ASP A 328 3.64 -2.21 -28.35
N ARG A 329 4.79 -2.89 -28.32
CA ARG A 329 5.20 -3.83 -29.39
C ARG A 329 4.69 -5.26 -29.17
N SER A 330 4.03 -5.54 -28.04
CA SER A 330 3.45 -6.85 -27.77
C SER A 330 2.39 -7.17 -28.82
N SER A 331 2.44 -8.39 -29.37
CA SER A 331 1.37 -8.94 -30.19
C SER A 331 0.15 -9.35 -29.37
N GLU A 332 0.31 -9.46 -28.05
CA GLU A 332 -0.71 -9.91 -27.11
C GLU A 332 -1.27 -8.69 -26.35
N ASP A 333 -2.49 -8.29 -26.72
CA ASP A 333 -3.36 -7.27 -26.09
C ASP A 333 -2.66 -6.08 -25.38
N PRO A 334 -1.95 -5.22 -26.12
CA PRO A 334 -1.31 -4.02 -25.56
C PRO A 334 -2.32 -3.07 -24.90
N ASP A 335 -3.51 -2.94 -25.46
CA ASP A 335 -4.58 -2.09 -24.92
C ASP A 335 -5.11 -2.60 -23.58
N LEU A 336 -5.14 -3.92 -23.39
CA LEU A 336 -5.58 -4.52 -22.14
C LEU A 336 -4.54 -4.27 -21.04
N CYS A 337 -3.25 -4.40 -21.34
CA CYS A 337 -2.17 -4.09 -20.42
C CYS A 337 -2.24 -2.62 -19.97
N LYS A 338 -2.36 -1.69 -20.93
CA LYS A 338 -2.52 -0.25 -20.64
C LYS A 338 -3.75 0.03 -19.79
N GLN A 339 -4.86 -0.65 -20.09
CA GLN A 339 -6.08 -0.52 -19.30
C GLN A 339 -5.87 -1.00 -17.85
N MET A 340 -5.21 -2.14 -17.64
CA MET A 340 -4.92 -2.65 -16.30
C MET A 340 -4.00 -1.72 -15.52
N LEU A 341 -2.96 -1.18 -16.17
CA LEU A 341 -2.08 -0.18 -15.57
C LEU A 341 -2.84 1.09 -15.19
N ALA A 342 -3.71 1.58 -16.08
CA ALA A 342 -4.56 2.74 -15.82
C ALA A 342 -5.49 2.52 -14.62
N ILE A 343 -6.14 1.35 -14.52
CA ILE A 343 -6.98 0.99 -13.37
C ILE A 343 -6.13 0.94 -12.10
N ALA A 344 -5.00 0.21 -12.12
CA ALA A 344 -4.11 0.07 -10.97
C ALA A 344 -3.58 1.42 -10.45
N CYS A 345 -3.31 2.38 -11.35
CA CYS A 345 -2.89 3.73 -10.97
C CYS A 345 -3.99 4.55 -10.27
N THR A 346 -5.26 4.29 -10.60
CA THR A 346 -6.40 5.14 -10.19
C THR A 346 -7.17 4.59 -8.97
N VAL A 347 -7.08 3.28 -8.70
CA VAL A 347 -7.76 2.69 -7.54
C VAL A 347 -7.15 3.13 -6.21
N TYR A 348 -7.99 3.25 -5.16
CA TYR A 348 -7.58 3.70 -3.83
C TYR A 348 -6.90 2.62 -2.98
N ARG A 349 -7.14 1.36 -3.33
CA ARG A 349 -6.48 0.19 -2.75
C ARG A 349 -6.15 -0.82 -3.85
N PRO A 350 -5.18 -1.72 -3.63
CA PRO A 350 -5.01 -2.87 -4.52
C PRO A 350 -6.30 -3.67 -4.67
N ILE A 351 -6.52 -4.15 -5.88
CA ILE A 351 -7.72 -4.88 -6.25
C ILE A 351 -7.38 -6.33 -6.56
N ASN A 352 -8.31 -7.23 -6.28
CA ASN A 352 -8.15 -8.62 -6.65
C ASN A 352 -8.50 -8.86 -8.13
N TRP A 353 -8.27 -10.09 -8.61
CA TRP A 353 -8.53 -10.48 -9.99
C TRP A 353 -10.01 -10.35 -10.38
N ARG A 354 -10.96 -10.70 -9.51
CA ARG A 354 -12.41 -10.54 -9.81
C ARG A 354 -12.81 -9.07 -9.95
N GLU A 355 -12.30 -8.22 -9.06
CA GLU A 355 -12.52 -6.78 -9.09
C GLU A 355 -11.92 -6.15 -10.34
N MET A 356 -10.68 -6.51 -10.69
CA MET A 356 -10.03 -6.07 -11.93
C MET A 356 -10.86 -6.46 -13.14
N LYS A 357 -11.27 -7.74 -13.27
CA LYS A 357 -12.13 -8.22 -14.36
C LYS A 357 -13.42 -7.40 -14.48
N SER A 358 -14.02 -7.02 -13.36
CA SER A 358 -15.25 -6.21 -13.35
C SER A 358 -15.04 -4.81 -13.94
N LEU A 359 -13.85 -4.22 -13.75
CA LEU A 359 -13.52 -2.86 -14.16
C LEU A 359 -12.97 -2.76 -15.59
N LEU A 360 -12.64 -3.89 -16.24
CA LEU A 360 -12.19 -3.90 -17.63
C LEU A 360 -13.29 -3.44 -18.60
N ARG A 361 -12.87 -2.85 -19.73
CA ARG A 361 -13.81 -2.30 -20.73
C ARG A 361 -14.56 -3.44 -21.41
N HIS A 362 -13.80 -4.46 -21.79
CA HIS A 362 -14.28 -5.68 -22.42
C HIS A 362 -13.88 -6.88 -21.56
N PRO A 363 -14.74 -7.92 -21.48
CA PRO A 363 -14.34 -9.17 -20.86
C PRO A 363 -13.16 -9.75 -21.62
N THR A 364 -12.10 -10.10 -20.90
CA THR A 364 -10.93 -10.75 -21.50
C THR A 364 -11.16 -12.25 -21.62
N GLN A 365 -10.79 -12.83 -22.76
CA GLN A 365 -10.70 -14.29 -22.93
C GLN A 365 -9.35 -14.83 -22.41
N ASN A 366 -8.36 -13.96 -22.26
CA ASN A 366 -7.04 -14.30 -21.75
C ASN A 366 -7.08 -14.40 -20.22
N SER A 367 -6.25 -15.30 -19.66
CA SER A 367 -6.05 -15.36 -18.22
C SER A 367 -5.50 -14.01 -17.72
N LEU A 368 -5.98 -13.49 -16.58
CA LEU A 368 -5.38 -12.28 -16.02
C LEU A 368 -3.90 -12.47 -15.72
N GLY A 369 -3.49 -13.68 -15.32
CA GLY A 369 -2.09 -14.02 -15.08
C GLY A 369 -1.19 -13.77 -16.28
N SER A 370 -1.62 -14.14 -17.50
CA SER A 370 -0.83 -13.88 -18.71
C SER A 370 -0.71 -12.39 -19.00
N VAL A 371 -1.80 -11.62 -18.86
CA VAL A 371 -1.80 -10.18 -19.09
C VAL A 371 -0.97 -9.42 -18.04
N ILE A 372 -1.01 -9.86 -16.78
CA ILE A 372 -0.14 -9.32 -15.72
C ILE A 372 1.33 -9.61 -16.06
N GLY A 373 1.64 -10.79 -16.59
CA GLY A 373 2.97 -11.10 -17.12
C GLY A 373 3.40 -10.16 -18.25
N LEU A 374 2.48 -9.78 -19.14
CA LEU A 374 2.73 -8.83 -20.22
C LEU A 374 2.90 -7.38 -19.73
N CYS A 375 2.23 -7.00 -18.64
CA CYS A 375 2.50 -5.75 -17.92
C CYS A 375 3.93 -5.70 -17.35
N GLY A 376 4.71 -6.78 -17.48
CA GLY A 376 6.09 -6.87 -17.08
C GLY A 376 6.26 -6.64 -15.59
N SER A 377 7.38 -6.04 -15.21
CA SER A 377 7.68 -5.71 -13.81
C SER A 377 6.97 -4.46 -13.27
N PHE A 378 5.89 -3.98 -13.90
CA PHE A 378 5.05 -2.92 -13.32
C PHE A 378 4.15 -3.49 -12.23
N LEU A 379 3.43 -4.56 -12.55
CA LEU A 379 2.48 -5.21 -11.66
C LEU A 379 3.05 -6.54 -11.15
N THR A 380 2.58 -6.92 -9.98
CA THR A 380 2.80 -8.23 -9.40
C THR A 380 1.51 -8.73 -8.78
N THR A 381 1.47 -10.02 -8.52
CA THR A 381 0.34 -10.67 -7.88
C THR A 381 0.84 -11.27 -6.58
N GLN A 382 0.14 -11.04 -5.48
CA GLN A 382 0.49 -11.71 -4.22
C GLN A 382 0.31 -13.22 -4.38
N GLU A 383 1.40 -13.95 -4.19
CA GLU A 383 1.43 -15.41 -4.21
C GLU A 383 1.19 -15.94 -2.79
N ASP A 384 -0.07 -16.24 -2.48
CA ASP A 384 -0.41 -17.13 -1.38
C ASP A 384 -1.02 -18.40 -2.00
N ASP A 385 -0.30 -19.52 -1.89
CA ASP A 385 -0.71 -20.82 -2.43
C ASP A 385 -2.08 -21.30 -1.89
N ARG A 386 -2.57 -20.70 -0.80
CA ARG A 386 -3.88 -21.00 -0.22
C ARG A 386 -5.02 -20.17 -0.82
N MET A 387 -4.71 -19.09 -1.55
CA MET A 387 -5.71 -18.25 -2.20
C MET A 387 -6.16 -18.87 -3.51
N GLN A 388 -7.47 -18.86 -3.76
CA GLN A 388 -7.99 -19.19 -5.08
C GLN A 388 -7.41 -18.20 -6.10
N GLU A 389 -7.22 -18.66 -7.34
CA GLU A 389 -6.58 -17.88 -8.38
C GLU A 389 -7.23 -16.49 -8.59
N ASP A 390 -8.56 -16.43 -8.51
CA ASP A 390 -9.33 -15.21 -8.68
C ASP A 390 -9.34 -14.27 -7.45
N ASP A 391 -8.87 -14.72 -6.29
CA ASP A 391 -8.75 -13.91 -5.08
C ASP A 391 -7.41 -13.18 -4.99
N LYS A 392 -6.44 -13.54 -5.83
CA LYS A 392 -5.10 -12.95 -5.78
C LYS A 392 -5.15 -11.43 -5.98
N ILE A 393 -4.34 -10.72 -5.19
CA ILE A 393 -4.29 -9.25 -5.18
C ILE A 393 -3.28 -8.75 -6.20
N ILE A 394 -3.68 -7.77 -7.01
CA ILE A 394 -2.83 -7.08 -7.99
C ILE A 394 -2.28 -5.80 -7.36
N SER A 395 -0.96 -5.67 -7.33
CA SER A 395 -0.28 -4.49 -6.79
C SER A 395 0.91 -4.08 -7.67
N PHE A 396 1.41 -2.86 -7.49
CA PHE A 396 2.67 -2.47 -8.10
C PHE A 396 3.84 -3.22 -7.46
N VAL A 397 4.87 -3.52 -8.25
CA VAL A 397 6.14 -4.07 -7.73
C VAL A 397 6.81 -3.06 -6.79
N HIS A 398 6.72 -1.77 -7.11
CA HIS A 398 7.23 -0.69 -6.29
C HIS A 398 6.47 0.60 -6.61
N LEU A 399 6.30 1.49 -5.62
CA LEU A 399 5.57 2.75 -5.79
C LEU A 399 6.16 3.64 -6.92
N SER A 400 7.49 3.63 -7.10
CA SER A 400 8.16 4.32 -8.23
C SER A 400 7.64 3.93 -9.62
N ALA A 401 7.07 2.74 -9.77
CA ALA A 401 6.47 2.29 -11.02
C ALA A 401 5.15 3.03 -11.28
N LYS A 402 4.33 3.22 -10.24
CA LYS A 402 3.13 4.06 -10.28
C LYS A 402 3.49 5.52 -10.53
N ASP A 403 4.50 6.03 -9.83
CA ASP A 403 4.98 7.41 -9.99
C ASP A 403 5.42 7.67 -11.43
N PHE A 404 6.23 6.76 -12.02
CA PHE A 404 6.63 6.85 -13.42
C PHE A 404 5.42 6.91 -14.37
N LEU A 405 4.42 6.04 -14.16
CA LEU A 405 3.24 5.97 -15.02
C LEU A 405 2.37 7.23 -14.93
N LEU A 406 2.36 7.92 -13.80
CA LEU A 406 1.56 9.13 -13.57
C LEU A 406 2.31 10.42 -13.93
N GLU A 407 3.58 10.53 -13.55
CA GLU A 407 4.38 11.76 -13.66
C GLU A 407 5.10 11.89 -15.02
N ASN A 408 5.49 10.78 -15.64
CA ASN A 408 6.10 10.83 -16.97
C ASN A 408 5.03 11.13 -18.03
N GLN A 409 5.11 12.30 -18.69
CA GLN A 409 4.12 12.72 -19.68
C GLN A 409 3.91 11.71 -20.82
N GLY A 410 4.96 11.01 -21.24
CA GLY A 410 4.88 10.00 -22.29
C GLY A 410 4.07 8.79 -21.83
N ALA A 411 4.46 8.19 -20.70
CA ALA A 411 3.77 7.02 -20.15
C ALA A 411 2.33 7.34 -19.73
N SER A 412 2.14 8.48 -19.04
CA SER A 412 0.83 8.95 -18.59
C SER A 412 -0.14 9.14 -19.76
N ARG A 413 0.29 9.72 -20.89
CA ARG A 413 -0.55 9.83 -22.10
C ARG A 413 -0.87 8.48 -22.75
N GLN A 414 -0.01 7.47 -22.60
CA GLN A 414 -0.26 6.14 -23.16
C GLN A 414 -1.31 5.37 -22.35
N ILE A 415 -1.26 5.44 -21.01
CA ILE A 415 -2.21 4.71 -20.15
C ILE A 415 -3.48 5.52 -19.83
N LEU A 416 -3.38 6.85 -19.76
CA LEU A 416 -4.44 7.79 -19.41
C LEU A 416 -4.58 8.85 -20.52
N PRO A 417 -5.00 8.47 -21.75
CA PRO A 417 -5.04 9.39 -22.89
C PRO A 417 -5.96 10.61 -22.70
N HIS A 418 -6.96 10.49 -21.81
CA HIS A 418 -7.91 11.56 -21.48
C HIS A 418 -7.67 12.13 -20.06
N GLY A 419 -6.51 11.83 -19.45
CA GLY A 419 -6.16 12.24 -18.10
C GLY A 419 -6.75 11.34 -16.99
N ILE A 420 -6.23 11.54 -15.77
CA ILE A 420 -6.62 10.74 -14.60
C ILE A 420 -8.07 11.00 -14.18
N THR A 421 -8.56 12.24 -14.33
CA THR A 421 -9.94 12.64 -14.06
C THR A 421 -10.94 11.81 -14.86
N HIS A 422 -10.72 11.67 -16.17
CA HIS A 422 -11.55 10.81 -17.03
C HIS A 422 -11.48 9.33 -16.60
N GLN A 423 -10.33 8.88 -16.09
CA GLN A 423 -10.20 7.51 -15.58
C GLN A 423 -11.02 7.29 -14.30
N HIS A 424 -11.07 8.26 -13.38
CA HIS A 424 -11.99 8.22 -12.23
C HIS A 424 -13.45 8.16 -12.69
N TYR A 425 -13.83 8.95 -13.70
CA TYR A 425 -15.17 8.88 -14.31
C TYR A 425 -15.46 7.48 -14.86
N TYR A 426 -14.57 6.93 -15.69
CA TYR A 426 -14.71 5.59 -16.25
C TYR A 426 -14.89 4.52 -15.17
N ILE A 427 -14.05 4.52 -14.12
CA ILE A 427 -14.15 3.55 -13.02
C ILE A 427 -15.48 3.71 -12.28
N SER A 428 -15.91 4.94 -11.98
CA SER A 428 -17.19 5.19 -11.31
C SER A 428 -18.38 4.70 -12.14
N GLU A 429 -18.38 4.97 -13.43
CA GLU A 429 -19.48 4.60 -14.32
C GLU A 429 -19.56 3.07 -14.44
N LYS A 430 -18.42 2.40 -14.60
CA LYS A 430 -18.32 0.95 -14.66
C LYS A 430 -18.72 0.30 -13.33
N ALA A 431 -18.25 0.84 -12.21
CA ALA A 431 -18.60 0.40 -10.86
C ALA A 431 -20.12 0.46 -10.65
N LEU A 432 -20.75 1.59 -10.97
CA LEU A 432 -22.21 1.77 -10.83
C LEU A 432 -23.03 0.84 -11.74
N LYS A 433 -22.58 0.60 -12.99
CA LYS A 433 -23.21 -0.37 -13.90
C LYS A 433 -23.15 -1.79 -13.32
N ASN A 434 -21.97 -2.19 -12.82
CA ASN A 434 -21.77 -3.51 -12.23
C ASN A 434 -22.60 -3.69 -10.95
N LEU A 435 -22.57 -2.70 -10.04
CA LEU A 435 -23.39 -2.70 -8.83
C LEU A 435 -24.88 -2.77 -9.16
N SER A 436 -25.36 -2.02 -10.15
CA SER A 436 -26.77 -2.07 -10.58
C SER A 436 -27.19 -3.44 -11.09
N THR A 437 -26.26 -4.19 -11.67
CA THR A 437 -26.50 -5.54 -12.19
C THR A 437 -26.45 -6.59 -11.09
N VAL A 438 -25.46 -6.49 -10.18
CA VAL A 438 -25.20 -7.48 -9.13
C VAL A 438 -26.10 -7.31 -7.92
N LEU A 439 -26.30 -6.06 -7.45
CA LEU A 439 -27.03 -5.79 -6.23
C LEU A 439 -28.51 -6.11 -6.39
N ARG A 440 -28.99 -6.96 -5.49
CA ARG A 440 -30.39 -7.34 -5.34
C ARG A 440 -30.69 -7.50 -3.86
N ARG A 441 -31.98 -7.47 -3.53
CA ARG A 441 -32.46 -7.77 -2.19
C ARG A 441 -31.97 -9.14 -1.74
N ASP A 442 -31.53 -9.24 -0.50
CA ASP A 442 -31.11 -10.51 0.12
C ASP A 442 -30.01 -11.18 -0.70
N ILE A 443 -28.92 -10.46 -0.94
CA ILE A 443 -27.88 -10.87 -1.88
C ILE A 443 -27.20 -12.18 -1.46
N TYR A 444 -27.12 -12.45 -0.15
CA TYR A 444 -26.58 -13.68 0.43
C TYR A 444 -27.64 -14.74 0.74
N GLY A 445 -28.93 -14.47 0.53
CA GLY A 445 -30.00 -15.46 0.72
C GLY A 445 -30.22 -15.84 2.19
N LEU A 446 -30.09 -14.88 3.12
CA LEU A 446 -30.26 -15.07 4.56
C LEU A 446 -31.71 -15.33 4.97
N LYS A 447 -32.69 -15.02 4.10
CA LYS A 447 -34.14 -15.21 4.26
C LYS A 447 -34.82 -14.42 5.39
N GLU A 448 -34.20 -14.30 6.56
CA GLU A 448 -34.72 -13.56 7.72
C GLU A 448 -33.88 -12.32 8.06
N PRO A 449 -34.50 -11.20 8.49
CA PRO A 449 -33.77 -10.01 8.94
C PRO A 449 -33.20 -10.20 10.35
N GLY A 450 -32.21 -9.37 10.73
CA GLY A 450 -31.74 -9.28 12.11
C GLY A 450 -30.47 -10.07 12.45
N TYR A 451 -29.86 -10.75 11.48
CA TYR A 451 -28.50 -11.27 11.63
C TYR A 451 -27.52 -10.15 11.98
N LEU A 452 -26.51 -10.46 12.81
CA LEU A 452 -25.36 -9.60 13.00
C LEU A 452 -24.40 -9.82 11.83
N ALA A 453 -23.88 -8.74 11.24
CA ALA A 453 -22.99 -8.84 10.07
C ALA A 453 -21.79 -9.78 10.32
N LYS A 454 -21.25 -9.76 11.54
CA LYS A 454 -20.14 -10.63 11.97
C LYS A 454 -20.45 -12.14 11.96
N ASP A 455 -21.73 -12.50 12.04
CA ASP A 455 -22.17 -13.90 12.11
C ASP A 455 -22.52 -14.45 10.71
N VAL A 456 -22.43 -13.61 9.68
CA VAL A 456 -22.74 -13.97 8.29
C VAL A 456 -21.45 -14.31 7.55
N SER A 457 -21.36 -15.55 7.06
CA SER A 457 -20.27 -15.97 6.17
C SER A 457 -20.66 -15.75 4.70
N PRO A 458 -19.73 -15.32 3.83
CA PRO A 458 -19.98 -15.24 2.39
C PRO A 458 -20.40 -16.60 1.82
N PRO A 459 -21.44 -16.65 0.96
CA PRO A 459 -21.78 -17.89 0.24
C PRO A 459 -20.69 -18.22 -0.78
N ASP A 460 -20.67 -19.47 -1.26
CA ASP A 460 -19.78 -19.92 -2.34
C ASP A 460 -20.61 -20.28 -3.60
N PRO A 461 -20.47 -19.55 -4.72
CA PRO A 461 -19.59 -18.40 -4.93
C PRO A 461 -20.10 -17.11 -4.27
N ASP A 462 -19.19 -16.25 -3.80
CA ASP A 462 -19.55 -14.97 -3.19
C ASP A 462 -20.03 -13.97 -4.28
N PRO A 463 -21.31 -13.58 -4.29
CA PRO A 463 -21.85 -12.68 -5.30
C PRO A 463 -21.29 -11.27 -5.19
N LEU A 464 -20.76 -10.86 -4.03
CA LEU A 464 -20.15 -9.55 -3.84
C LEU A 464 -18.67 -9.52 -4.26
N ALA A 465 -17.99 -10.66 -4.35
CA ALA A 465 -16.55 -10.74 -4.62
C ALA A 465 -16.08 -9.89 -5.82
N PRO A 466 -16.78 -9.84 -6.98
CA PRO A 466 -16.37 -9.01 -8.11
C PRO A 466 -16.61 -7.51 -7.93
N VAL A 467 -17.45 -7.11 -6.96
CA VAL A 467 -17.89 -5.71 -6.79
C VAL A 467 -17.56 -5.14 -5.41
N ARG A 468 -16.75 -5.82 -4.58
CA ARG A 468 -16.39 -5.33 -3.24
C ARG A 468 -15.72 -3.96 -3.30
N TYR A 469 -14.72 -3.78 -4.15
CA TYR A 469 -14.10 -2.47 -4.42
C TYR A 469 -15.14 -1.42 -4.83
N SER A 470 -15.96 -1.77 -5.83
CA SER A 470 -17.00 -0.89 -6.35
C SER A 470 -17.98 -0.46 -5.25
N CYS A 471 -18.38 -1.34 -4.33
CA CYS A 471 -19.28 -1.03 -3.23
C CYS A 471 -18.76 0.11 -2.35
N VAL A 472 -17.45 0.15 -2.08
CA VAL A 472 -16.85 1.11 -1.15
C VAL A 472 -16.43 2.40 -1.86
N TYR A 473 -15.79 2.30 -3.03
CA TYR A 473 -15.04 3.43 -3.60
C TYR A 473 -15.73 4.14 -4.76
N TRP A 474 -16.87 3.67 -5.27
CA TRP A 474 -17.60 4.39 -6.32
C TRP A 474 -17.86 5.87 -5.98
N PRO A 475 -18.24 6.27 -4.74
CA PRO A 475 -18.49 7.67 -4.45
C PRO A 475 -17.19 8.48 -4.41
N SER A 476 -16.09 7.90 -3.91
CA SER A 476 -14.77 8.54 -3.91
C SER A 476 -14.30 8.89 -5.31
N HIS A 477 -14.51 7.99 -6.28
CA HIS A 477 -14.22 8.30 -7.69
C HIS A 477 -15.09 9.44 -8.22
N VAL A 478 -16.39 9.49 -7.86
CA VAL A 478 -17.28 10.60 -8.22
C VAL A 478 -16.79 11.94 -7.69
N LEU A 479 -16.31 11.96 -6.44
CA LEU A 479 -15.76 13.15 -5.83
C LEU A 479 -14.49 13.64 -6.54
N GLU A 480 -13.60 12.75 -6.97
CA GLU A 480 -12.35 13.16 -7.63
C GLU A 480 -12.58 13.86 -8.97
N PHE A 481 -13.41 13.31 -9.87
CA PHE A 481 -13.68 14.01 -11.12
C PHE A 481 -14.67 15.18 -10.97
N GLY A 482 -15.24 15.34 -9.78
CA GLY A 482 -16.04 16.49 -9.41
C GLY A 482 -15.23 17.68 -8.89
N LYS A 483 -13.99 17.49 -8.43
CA LYS A 483 -13.19 18.58 -7.85
C LYS A 483 -12.94 19.69 -8.88
N PRO A 484 -13.06 20.98 -8.48
CA PRO A 484 -12.56 22.08 -9.29
C PRO A 484 -11.05 21.91 -9.49
N THR A 485 -10.59 22.02 -10.73
CA THR A 485 -9.17 22.07 -11.04
C THR A 485 -8.65 23.50 -10.82
N ALA A 486 -7.35 23.69 -10.55
CA ALA A 486 -6.75 25.04 -10.43
C ALA A 486 -6.96 25.93 -11.69
N LEU A 487 -7.32 25.33 -12.83
CA LEU A 487 -7.72 26.03 -14.05
C LEU A 487 -9.15 26.60 -14.01
N ASP A 488 -10.03 26.05 -13.15
CA ASP A 488 -11.40 26.53 -12.95
C ASP A 488 -11.45 27.88 -12.20
N GLU A 489 -10.42 28.22 -11.41
CA GLU A 489 -10.33 29.49 -10.68
C GLU A 489 -9.78 30.65 -11.53
N LEU A 490 -9.04 30.35 -12.61
CA LEU A 490 -8.35 31.35 -13.44
C LEU A 490 -9.09 31.72 -14.74
N ASN A 491 -10.05 30.92 -15.21
CA ASN A 491 -10.73 31.11 -16.50
C ASN A 491 -12.25 31.28 -16.36
N THR A 492 -12.70 32.41 -15.82
CA THR A 492 -14.12 32.82 -15.89
C THR A 492 -14.55 33.41 -17.24
N THR A 493 -13.67 33.47 -18.26
CA THR A 493 -13.92 34.20 -19.52
C THR A 493 -13.66 33.42 -20.82
N SER A 494 -13.36 32.12 -20.77
CA SER A 494 -13.16 31.30 -21.98
C SER A 494 -14.43 30.52 -22.36
N LEU A 495 -14.95 30.75 -23.58
CA LEU A 495 -16.16 30.15 -24.15
C LEU A 495 -16.00 28.68 -24.61
N LEU A 496 -14.97 27.95 -24.19
CA LEU A 496 -14.82 26.53 -24.47
C LEU A 496 -15.26 25.69 -23.25
N PRO A 497 -16.24 24.78 -23.39
CA PRO A 497 -16.67 23.94 -22.27
C PRO A 497 -15.54 22.98 -21.89
N PHE A 498 -15.06 23.09 -20.65
CA PHE A 498 -14.13 22.13 -20.08
C PHE A 498 -14.79 20.72 -20.03
N PRO A 499 -14.10 19.64 -20.43
CA PRO A 499 -14.67 18.30 -20.46
C PRO A 499 -15.17 17.80 -19.09
N ASP A 500 -14.52 18.22 -18.01
CA ASP A 500 -14.67 17.58 -16.69
C ASP A 500 -16.01 17.88 -16.01
N ARG A 501 -16.52 19.12 -16.10
CA ARG A 501 -17.87 19.44 -15.59
C ARG A 501 -18.98 18.80 -16.42
N LYS A 502 -18.74 18.50 -17.70
CA LYS A 502 -19.74 17.84 -18.55
C LYS A 502 -20.00 16.42 -18.07
N PHE A 503 -18.95 15.65 -17.76
CA PHE A 503 -19.09 14.29 -17.25
C PHE A 503 -19.77 14.24 -15.88
N LEU A 504 -19.41 15.17 -15.00
CA LEU A 504 -20.05 15.33 -13.70
C LEU A 504 -21.55 15.63 -13.83
N ASN A 505 -21.88 16.63 -14.64
CA ASN A 505 -23.27 17.01 -14.91
C ASN A 505 -24.05 15.86 -15.57
N GLU A 506 -23.43 15.09 -16.47
CA GLU A 506 -24.06 13.91 -17.07
C GLU A 506 -24.27 12.76 -16.08
N ALA A 507 -23.35 12.58 -15.13
CA ALA A 507 -23.44 11.53 -14.11
C ALA A 507 -24.49 11.84 -13.02
N ILE A 508 -24.66 13.12 -12.68
CA ILE A 508 -25.42 13.59 -11.50
C ILE A 508 -26.76 14.23 -11.85
N LYS A 509 -27.00 14.68 -13.09
CA LYS A 509 -28.30 15.23 -13.52
C LYS A 509 -29.46 14.28 -13.20
N ASP A 510 -30.68 14.82 -13.21
CA ASP A 510 -31.89 13.99 -13.23
C ASP A 510 -31.78 12.98 -14.38
N ASP A 511 -31.95 11.68 -14.08
CA ASP A 511 -31.67 10.50 -14.94
C ASP A 511 -30.20 10.09 -15.15
N GLY A 512 -29.25 10.79 -14.51
CA GLY A 512 -27.84 10.43 -14.44
C GLY A 512 -27.61 9.07 -13.78
N ILE A 513 -26.44 8.47 -14.03
CA ILE A 513 -26.13 7.13 -13.51
C ILE A 513 -26.09 7.08 -11.97
N VAL A 514 -25.60 8.14 -11.32
CA VAL A 514 -25.55 8.24 -9.86
C VAL A 514 -26.97 8.35 -9.31
N TYR A 515 -27.80 9.21 -9.92
CA TYR A 515 -29.19 9.40 -9.53
C TYR A 515 -30.00 8.11 -9.63
N ARG A 516 -29.96 7.43 -10.79
CA ARG A 516 -30.66 6.16 -11.00
C ARG A 516 -30.20 5.07 -10.02
N PHE A 517 -28.89 4.97 -9.79
CA PHE A 517 -28.35 4.03 -8.82
C PHE A 517 -28.89 4.29 -7.40
N ILE A 518 -28.87 5.54 -6.94
CA ILE A 518 -29.40 5.88 -5.62
C ILE A 518 -30.90 5.59 -5.54
N GLN A 519 -31.67 5.91 -6.57
CA GLN A 519 -33.11 5.64 -6.57
C GLN A 519 -33.45 4.14 -6.53
N GLU A 520 -32.73 3.32 -7.30
CA GLU A 520 -33.10 1.92 -7.52
C GLU A 520 -32.38 0.94 -6.59
N LYS A 521 -31.16 1.27 -6.16
CA LYS A 521 -30.23 0.32 -5.53
C LYS A 521 -29.67 0.75 -4.18
N TYR A 522 -29.96 1.97 -3.70
CA TYR A 522 -29.39 2.49 -2.46
C TYR A 522 -29.56 1.56 -1.24
N TYR A 523 -30.75 0.98 -1.06
CA TYR A 523 -30.99 0.05 0.04
C TYR A 523 -30.21 -1.26 -0.07
N TYR A 524 -30.06 -1.80 -1.29
CA TYR A 524 -29.26 -3.01 -1.53
C TYR A 524 -27.77 -2.72 -1.41
N TRP A 525 -27.36 -1.49 -1.70
CA TRP A 525 -26.00 -1.02 -1.47
C TRP A 525 -25.69 -0.93 0.03
N LEU A 526 -26.61 -0.42 0.85
CA LEU A 526 -26.45 -0.44 2.32
C LEU A 526 -26.40 -1.88 2.87
N GLU A 527 -27.21 -2.79 2.35
CA GLU A 527 -27.15 -4.22 2.69
C GLU A 527 -25.75 -4.80 2.37
N ALA A 528 -25.23 -4.53 1.17
CA ALA A 528 -23.90 -4.96 0.76
C ALA A 528 -22.78 -4.36 1.62
N LEU A 529 -22.83 -3.06 1.92
CA LEU A 529 -21.86 -2.42 2.82
C LEU A 529 -21.90 -3.04 4.21
N SER A 530 -23.08 -3.39 4.72
CA SER A 530 -23.20 -4.08 6.01
C SER A 530 -22.53 -5.46 5.96
N LEU A 531 -22.73 -6.23 4.90
CA LEU A 531 -22.10 -7.55 4.70
C LEU A 531 -20.57 -7.44 4.59
N LEU A 532 -20.08 -6.36 3.97
CA LEU A 532 -18.65 -6.08 3.83
C LEU A 532 -18.04 -5.40 5.07
N SER A 533 -18.83 -5.16 6.12
CA SER A 533 -18.41 -4.39 7.30
C SER A 533 -17.88 -2.97 6.97
N ALA A 534 -18.37 -2.37 5.89
CA ALA A 534 -17.90 -1.10 5.33
C ALA A 534 -18.95 0.03 5.44
N ILE A 535 -19.87 -0.05 6.41
CA ILE A 535 -20.90 0.97 6.63
C ILE A 535 -20.29 2.34 7.00
N PRO A 536 -19.29 2.45 7.89
CA PRO A 536 -18.68 3.74 8.22
C PRO A 536 -18.13 4.46 6.99
N GLU A 537 -17.42 3.74 6.13
CA GLU A 537 -16.85 4.23 4.87
C GLU A 537 -17.96 4.72 3.93
N GLY A 538 -19.05 3.94 3.82
CA GLY A 538 -20.21 4.34 3.03
C GLY A 538 -20.92 5.59 3.56
N VAL A 539 -21.06 5.72 4.88
CA VAL A 539 -21.66 6.90 5.52
C VAL A 539 -20.80 8.15 5.28
N GLU A 540 -19.49 8.04 5.49
CA GLU A 540 -18.55 9.13 5.24
C GLU A 540 -18.57 9.54 3.76
N ALA A 541 -18.52 8.57 2.85
CA ALA A 541 -18.58 8.82 1.42
C ALA A 541 -19.89 9.52 1.00
N MET A 542 -21.03 9.14 1.58
CA MET A 542 -22.32 9.81 1.32
C MET A 542 -22.41 11.21 1.92
N ASN A 543 -21.83 11.43 3.10
CA ASN A 543 -21.76 12.78 3.69
C ASN A 543 -20.96 13.72 2.79
N ARG A 544 -19.81 13.26 2.29
CA ARG A 544 -18.99 14.01 1.34
C ARG A 544 -19.69 14.25 0.01
N LEU A 545 -20.37 13.22 -0.53
CA LEU A 545 -21.14 13.36 -1.76
C LEU A 545 -22.29 14.35 -1.58
N LYS A 546 -22.99 14.31 -0.44
CA LYS A 546 -24.05 15.28 -0.12
C LYS A 546 -23.50 16.71 -0.04
N SER A 547 -22.37 16.94 0.63
CA SER A 547 -21.74 18.27 0.68
C SER A 547 -21.23 18.76 -0.66
N PHE A 548 -20.97 17.84 -1.59
CA PHE A 548 -20.50 18.14 -2.93
C PHE A 548 -21.65 18.47 -3.90
N LEU A 549 -22.85 17.93 -3.64
CA LEU A 549 -24.05 18.11 -4.47
C LEU A 549 -24.95 19.29 -4.04
N VAL A 550 -24.73 19.83 -2.85
CA VAL A 550 -25.44 20.97 -2.25
C VAL A 550 -24.54 22.20 -2.35
#